data_AF-A0A2A6K607-F1
#
_entry.id   AF-A0A2A6K607-F1
#
_cell.length_a   1.000
_cell.length_b   1.000
_cell.length_c   1.000
_cell.angle_alpha   90.00
_cell.angle_beta   90.00
_cell.angle_gamma   90.00
#
_symmetry.space_group_name_H-M   'P 1'
#
loop_
_entity.id
_entity.type
_entity.pdbx_description
1 polymer ?
#
loop_
_entity_poly.entity_id
_entity_poly.type
_entity_poly.pdbx_seq_one_letter_code
_entity_poly.pdbx_strand_id
1 'polypeptide(L)' 'MIGKILIVAAGVTFAVMFWLMLQLIAGRPDLLKMTPAEHGWYAKRILPLMLLSAAFTTAGALAKRWGWP' A
#
# COMPACT_ATOMS: atom_id res chain seq x y z
N MET A 1 -7.51 -2.24 21.15
CA MET A 1 -7.38 -1.01 20.34
C MET A 1 -6.23 -1.07 19.35
N ILE A 2 -5.02 -1.47 19.73
CA ILE A 2 -3.82 -1.48 18.88
C ILE A 2 -4.01 -2.33 17.62
N GLY A 3 -4.57 -3.53 17.75
CA GLY A 3 -4.85 -4.37 16.58
C GLY A 3 -5.77 -3.68 15.56
N LYS A 4 -6.82 -2.99 16.02
CA LYS A 4 -7.72 -2.22 15.15
C LYS A 4 -7.01 -1.03 14.50
N ILE A 5 -6.16 -0.31 15.24
CA ILE A 5 -5.37 0.81 14.72
C ILE A 5 -4.44 0.35 13.60
N LEU A 6 -3.77 -0.79 13.77
CA LEU A 6 -2.89 -1.36 12.74
C LEU A 6 -3.67 -1.76 11.49
N ILE A 7 -4.85 -2.35 11.62
CA ILE A 7 -5.72 -2.66 10.47
C ILE A 7 -6.19 -1.38 9.76
N VAL A 8 -6.58 -0.34 10.51
CA VAL A 8 -6.94 0.96 9.92
C VAL A 8 -5.75 1.60 9.21
N ALA A 9 -4.56 1.58 9.81
CA ALA A 9 -3.33 2.09 9.20
C ALA A 9 -2.99 1.33 7.92
N ALA A 10 -3.19 0.01 7.90
CA ALA A 10 -3.05 -0.80 6.68
C ALA A 10 -4.04 -0.34 5.60
N GLY A 11 -5.31 -0.15 5.96
CA GLY A 11 -6.34 0.33 5.04
C GLY A 11 -6.02 1.71 4.45
N VAL A 12 -5.55 2.66 5.27
CA VAL A 12 -5.13 3.99 4.81
C VAL A 12 -3.94 3.89 3.85
N THR A 13 -2.93 3.09 4.21
CA THR A 13 -1.74 2.88 3.37
C THR A 13 -2.12 2.25 2.03
N PHE A 14 -3.02 1.27 2.05
CA PHE A 14 -3.57 0.66 0.84
C PHE A 14 -4.36 1.65 -0.02
N ALA A 15 -5.18 2.51 0.59
CA ALA A 15 -5.95 3.53 -0.13
C ALA A 15 -5.03 4.55 -0.84
N VAL A 16 -3.95 4.99 -0.18
CA VAL A 16 -2.95 5.89 -0.79
C VAL A 16 -2.23 5.19 -1.96
N MET A 17 -1.83 3.93 -1.77
CA MET A 17 -1.23 3.14 -2.84
C MET A 17 -2.19 2.98 -4.03
N PHE A 18 -3.43 2.63 -3.76
CA PHE A 18 -4.47 2.43 -4.77
C PHE A 18 -4.76 3.71 -5.53
N TRP A 19 -4.82 4.85 -4.84
CA TRP A 19 -4.97 6.16 -5.46
C TRP A 19 -3.84 6.47 -6.46
N LEU A 20 -2.58 6.20 -6.09
CA LEU A 20 -1.44 6.38 -7.00
C LEU A 20 -1.52 5.46 -8.23
N MET A 21 -1.97 4.22 -8.05
CA MET A 21 -2.21 3.30 -9.18
C MET A 21 -3.35 3.79 -10.07
N LEU A 22 -4.41 4.33 -9.48
CA LEU A 22 -5.57 4.80 -10.22
C LEU A 22 -5.23 6.05 -11.05
N GLN A 23 -4.43 6.97 -10.51
CA GLN A 23 -3.90 8.11 -11.27
C GLN A 23 -3.04 7.65 -12.45
N LEU A 24 -2.26 6.58 -12.28
CA LEU A 24 -1.46 6.01 -13.36
C LEU A 24 -2.35 5.41 -14.46
N ILE A 25 -3.35 4.61 -14.10
CA ILE A 25 -4.25 3.94 -15.05
C ILE A 25 -5.17 4.96 -15.76
N ALA A 26 -5.73 5.91 -15.02
CA ALA A 26 -6.65 6.91 -15.57
C ALA A 26 -5.92 8.01 -16.35
N GLY A 27 -4.69 8.36 -15.95
CA GLY A 27 -3.90 9.41 -16.60
C GLY A 27 -3.13 8.94 -17.83
N ARG A 28 -3.05 7.63 -18.09
CA ARG A 28 -2.32 7.09 -19.25
C ARG A 28 -3.09 5.97 -19.95
N PRO A 29 -3.55 6.20 -21.20
CA PRO A 29 -4.21 5.16 -21.98
C PRO A 29 -3.26 4.03 -22.40
N ASP A 30 -1.94 4.24 -22.35
CA ASP A 30 -0.93 3.33 -22.89
C ASP A 30 0.17 3.01 -21.86
N LEU A 31 -0.20 2.25 -20.80
CA LEU A 31 0.71 1.84 -19.72
C LEU A 31 1.93 1.04 -20.22
N LEU A 32 1.80 0.38 -21.37
CA LEU A 32 2.87 -0.42 -21.99
C LEU A 32 3.99 0.45 -22.59
N LYS A 33 3.75 1.75 -22.83
CA LYS A 33 4.75 2.69 -23.36
C LYS A 33 5.46 3.50 -22.28
N MET A 34 5.29 3.11 -21.02
CA MET A 34 5.85 3.83 -19.89
C MET A 34 7.38 3.75 -19.90
N THR A 35 8.05 4.90 -19.76
CA THR A 35 9.51 4.93 -19.77
C THR A 35 10.06 4.22 -18.52
N PRO A 36 11.27 3.64 -18.58
CA PRO A 36 11.89 2.99 -17.42
C PRO A 36 12.01 3.91 -16.20
N ALA A 37 12.22 5.22 -16.43
CA ALA A 37 12.30 6.23 -15.37
C ALA A 37 10.97 6.41 -14.63
N GLU A 38 9.85 6.42 -15.37
CA GLU A 38 8.52 6.53 -14.80
C GLU A 38 8.14 5.24 -14.06
N HIS A 39 8.45 4.08 -14.66
CA HIS A 39 8.25 2.80 -14.00
C HIS A 39 9.02 2.73 -12.66
N GLY A 40 10.26 3.21 -12.66
CA GLY A 40 11.08 3.34 -11.44
C GLY A 40 10.50 4.31 -10.41
N TRP A 41 9.87 5.41 -10.84
CA TRP A 41 9.23 6.38 -9.94
C TRP A 41 8.05 5.77 -9.18
N TYR A 42 7.23 4.97 -9.88
CA TYR A 42 6.10 4.26 -9.27
C TYR A 42 6.55 3.07 -8.44
N ALA A 43 7.51 2.27 -8.92
CA ALA A 43 8.06 1.15 -8.17
C ALA A 43 8.63 1.61 -6.81
N LYS A 44 9.37 2.74 -6.79
CA LYS A 44 9.91 3.33 -5.56
C LYS A 44 8.85 3.82 -4.57
N ARG A 45 7.59 3.99 -4.97
CA ARG A 45 6.50 4.48 -4.12
C ARG A 45 5.49 3.39 -3.77
N ILE A 46 5.01 2.66 -4.77
CA ILE A 46 4.03 1.59 -4.61
C ILE A 46 4.61 0.43 -3.81
N LEU A 47 5.85 -0.01 -4.11
CA LEU A 47 6.43 -1.19 -3.46
C LEU A 47 6.62 -1.00 -1.95
N PRO A 48 7.18 0.14 -1.45
CA PRO A 48 7.22 0.39 -0.02
C PRO A 48 5.84 0.52 0.63
N LEU A 49 4.88 1.17 -0.03
CA LEU A 49 3.52 1.31 0.50
C LEU A 49 2.81 -0.05 0.60
N MET A 50 2.99 -0.91 -0.39
CA MET A 50 2.46 -2.28 -0.39
C MET A 50 3.07 -3.09 0.75
N LEU A 51 4.39 -3.01 0.93
CA LEU A 51 5.09 -3.70 2.02
C LEU A 51 4.62 -3.20 3.39
N LEU A 52 4.47 -1.88 3.55
CA LEU A 52 4.01 -1.26 4.78
C LEU A 52 2.56 -1.65 5.09
N SER A 53 1.68 -1.65 4.08
CA SER A 53 0.29 -2.11 4.23
C SER A 53 0.24 -3.57 4.66
N ALA A 54 1.05 -4.45 4.03
CA ALA A 54 1.11 -5.86 4.39
C ALA A 54 1.65 -6.06 5.82
N ALA A 55 2.66 -5.30 6.22
CA ALA A 55 3.23 -5.34 7.57
C ALA A 55 2.19 -4.94 8.62
N PHE A 56 1.45 -3.85 8.40
CA PHE A 56 0.39 -3.42 9.31
C PHE A 56 -0.77 -4.40 9.38
N THR A 57 -1.20 -4.98 8.25
CA THR A 57 -2.24 -6.03 8.25
C THR A 57 -1.78 -7.24 9.05
N THR A 58 -0.55 -7.70 8.83
CA THR A 58 0.03 -8.85 9.52
C THR A 58 0.16 -8.60 11.02
N ALA A 59 0.68 -7.42 11.41
CA ALA A 59 0.81 -7.02 12.80
C ALA A 59 -0.57 -6.89 13.49
N GLY A 60 -1.54 -6.28 12.81
CA GLY A 60 -2.92 -6.16 13.31
C GLY A 60 -3.61 -7.51 13.48
N ALA A 61 -3.38 -8.46 12.57
CA ALA A 61 -3.90 -9.82 12.69
C ALA A 61 -3.24 -10.60 13.83
N LEU A 62 -1.92 -10.42 14.02
CA LEU A 62 -1.17 -11.05 15.10
C LEU A 62 -1.42 -10.41 16.47
N ALA A 63 -1.86 -9.15 16.53
CA ALA A 63 -2.13 -8.44 17.78
C ALA A 63 -3.05 -9.25 18.73
N LYS A 64 -4.10 -9.89 18.19
CA LYS A 64 -4.99 -10.77 18.99
C LYS A 64 -4.26 -12.00 19.54
N ARG A 65 -3.34 -12.57 18.77
CA ARG A 65 -2.58 -13.77 19.15
C ARG A 65 -1.50 -13.47 20.19
N TRP A 66 -1.03 -12.23 20.26
CA TRP A 66 0.02 -11.78 21.18
C TRP A 66 -0.55 -11.06 22.42
N GLY A 67 -1.88 -11.06 22.59
CA GLY A 67 -2.54 -10.41 23.71
C GLY A 67 -2.48 -8.89 23.69
N TRP A 68 -2.11 -8.29 22.54
CA TRP A 68 -2.11 -6.85 22.40
C TRP A 68 -3.56 -6.36 22.31
N PRO A 69 -3.94 -5.34 23.11
CA PRO A 69 -5.32 -4.92 23.24
C PRO A 69 -5.93 -4.50 21.90
#